data_AF-A0A2D5B5X0-F1
#
_entry.id   AF-A0A2D5B5X0-F1
#
_cell.length_a   1.000
_cell.length_b   1.000
_cell.length_c   1.000
_cell.angle_alpha   90.00
_cell.angle_beta   90.00
_cell.angle_gamma   90.00
#
_symmetry.space_group_name_H-M   'P 1'
#
loop_
_entity.id
_entity.type
_entity.pdbx_description
1 polymer ?
#
loop_
_entity_poly.entity_id
_entity_poly.type
_entity_poly.pdbx_seq_one_letter_code
_entity_poly.pdbx_strand_id
1 'polypeptide(L)'
;MHDTTSVSSPTSMAPCVILAPADHVLGSDLPACLAGRGWTSRIEHDARMALAEACLIRRSLMVRQAWDDDVATPPGLLVVDPDRFDDLDALRDAVREYLPDLPLWRWDGEAILPLDPPEAEPPSDSEPNIPASLPFRPEPLTHDEVSMLLHGRRDPETP
;
A
#
# COMPACT_ATOMS: atom_id res chain seq x y z
N MET A 1 -15.67 41.49 11.32
CA MET A 1 -16.17 40.38 10.48
C MET A 1 -14.98 39.87 9.68
N HIS A 2 -14.37 38.77 10.13
CA HIS A 2 -13.29 38.10 9.39
C HIS A 2 -13.89 36.81 8.82
N ASP A 3 -14.25 36.85 7.54
CA ASP A 3 -14.55 35.65 6.77
C ASP A 3 -13.25 34.88 6.57
N THR A 4 -13.11 33.80 7.32
CA THR A 4 -12.10 32.77 7.06
C THR A 4 -12.71 31.81 6.06
N THR A 5 -12.50 32.09 4.77
CA THR A 5 -12.73 31.12 3.72
C THR A 5 -11.71 30.00 3.91
N SER A 6 -12.16 28.92 4.55
CA SER A 6 -11.43 27.65 4.59
C SER A 6 -11.28 27.16 3.16
N VAL A 7 -10.09 27.35 2.58
CA VAL A 7 -9.73 26.75 1.29
C VAL A 7 -9.57 25.26 1.58
N SER A 8 -10.61 24.49 1.28
CA SER A 8 -10.52 23.04 1.30
C SER A 8 -9.52 22.65 0.22
N SER A 9 -8.33 22.21 0.62
CA SER A 9 -7.33 21.66 -0.29
C SER A 9 -7.99 20.59 -1.15
N PRO A 10 -7.75 20.55 -2.48
CA PRO A 10 -8.29 19.49 -3.32
C PRO A 10 -7.77 18.15 -2.79
N THR A 11 -8.67 17.26 -2.39
CA THR A 11 -8.31 15.91 -1.94
C THR A 11 -7.56 15.24 -3.09
N SER A 12 -6.26 15.01 -2.91
CA SER A 12 -5.43 14.39 -3.93
C SER A 12 -5.90 12.96 -4.16
N MET A 13 -6.42 12.68 -5.35
CA MET A 13 -6.83 11.33 -5.72
C MET A 13 -5.61 10.42 -5.94
N ALA A 14 -5.70 9.17 -5.52
CA ALA A 14 -4.66 8.19 -5.75
C ALA A 14 -4.80 7.55 -7.15
N PRO A 15 -3.70 7.16 -7.80
CA PRO A 15 -3.77 6.42 -9.05
C PRO A 15 -4.22 4.96 -8.82
N CYS A 16 -5.04 4.46 -9.73
CA CYS A 16 -5.50 3.08 -9.80
C CYS A 16 -5.21 2.54 -11.20
N VAL A 17 -4.41 1.47 -11.26
CA VAL A 17 -4.11 0.77 -12.51
C VAL A 17 -5.24 -0.23 -12.77
N ILE A 18 -5.78 -0.20 -13.97
CA ILE A 18 -6.88 -1.06 -14.41
C ILE A 18 -6.32 -1.99 -15.48
N LEU A 19 -6.17 -3.26 -15.14
CA LEU A 19 -5.89 -4.31 -16.11
C LEU A 19 -7.21 -4.74 -16.75
N ALA A 20 -7.38 -4.47 -18.03
CA ALA A 20 -8.58 -4.84 -18.79
C ALA A 20 -8.20 -5.41 -20.16
N PRO A 21 -8.90 -6.44 -20.68
CA PRO A 21 -8.65 -6.92 -22.04
C PRO A 21 -8.80 -5.79 -23.06
N ALA A 22 -7.97 -5.79 -24.10
CA ALA A 22 -7.92 -4.68 -25.07
C ALA A 22 -9.27 -4.42 -25.81
N ASP A 23 -10.10 -5.45 -25.92
CA ASP A 23 -11.43 -5.44 -26.52
C ASP A 23 -12.56 -5.24 -25.50
N HIS A 24 -12.25 -5.17 -24.20
CA HIS A 24 -13.26 -5.04 -23.15
C HIS A 24 -13.76 -3.60 -23.05
N VAL A 25 -15.08 -3.42 -23.14
CA VAL A 25 -15.72 -2.11 -22.95
C VAL A 25 -15.96 -1.90 -21.47
N LEU A 26 -15.25 -0.94 -20.87
CA LEU A 26 -15.47 -0.56 -19.48
C LEU A 26 -16.88 0.04 -19.31
N GLY A 27 -17.61 -0.44 -18.30
CA GLY A 27 -18.95 0.05 -17.97
C GLY A 27 -18.96 1.54 -17.63
N SER A 28 -20.07 2.23 -17.93
CA SER A 28 -20.24 3.67 -17.67
C SER A 28 -20.13 4.05 -16.19
N ASP A 29 -20.35 3.08 -15.31
CA ASP A 29 -20.44 3.30 -13.86
C ASP A 29 -19.08 3.18 -13.18
N LEU A 30 -18.11 2.52 -13.82
CA LEU A 30 -16.77 2.32 -13.28
C LEU A 30 -16.06 3.65 -12.94
N PRO A 31 -16.06 4.70 -13.78
CA PRO A 31 -15.48 5.99 -13.42
C PRO A 31 -16.06 6.61 -12.13
N ALA A 32 -17.37 6.47 -11.92
CA ALA A 32 -18.03 6.96 -10.71
C ALA A 32 -17.61 6.15 -9.48
N CYS A 33 -17.50 4.81 -9.61
CA CYS A 33 -17.00 3.94 -8.55
C CYS A 33 -15.55 4.25 -8.17
N LEU A 34 -14.67 4.50 -9.15
CA LEU A 34 -13.28 4.91 -8.92
C LEU A 34 -13.22 6.26 -8.21
N ALA A 35 -13.98 7.25 -8.68
CA ALA A 35 -14.03 8.57 -8.06
C ALA A 35 -14.53 8.52 -6.61
N GLY A 36 -15.55 7.70 -6.33
CA GLY A 36 -16.06 7.47 -4.98
C GLY A 36 -15.02 6.87 -4.02
N ARG A 37 -13.98 6.21 -4.54
CA ARG A 37 -12.82 5.73 -3.77
C ARG A 37 -11.64 6.70 -3.73
N GLY A 38 -11.77 7.87 -4.35
CA GLY A 38 -10.67 8.82 -4.51
C GLY A 38 -9.62 8.32 -5.49
N TRP A 39 -9.99 7.52 -6.50
CA TRP A 39 -9.07 6.97 -7.48
C TRP A 39 -9.16 7.62 -8.86
N THR A 40 -8.00 7.80 -9.49
CA THR A 40 -7.84 8.15 -10.91
C THR A 40 -7.43 6.91 -11.70
N SER A 41 -7.97 6.71 -12.90
CA SER A 41 -7.70 5.51 -13.69
C SER A 41 -6.44 5.64 -14.56
N ARG A 42 -5.71 4.54 -14.68
CA ARG A 42 -4.77 4.25 -15.78
C ARG A 42 -5.09 2.88 -16.32
N ILE A 43 -5.42 2.78 -17.59
CA ILE A 43 -5.84 1.52 -18.21
C ILE A 43 -4.65 0.87 -18.88
N GLU A 44 -4.42 -0.40 -18.55
CA GLU A 44 -3.41 -1.25 -19.15
C GLU A 44 -4.07 -2.54 -19.66
N HIS A 45 -3.51 -3.09 -20.74
CA HIS A 45 -4.05 -4.28 -21.40
C HIS A 45 -3.16 -5.52 -21.27
N ASP A 46 -1.98 -5.33 -20.69
CA ASP A 46 -0.97 -6.36 -20.47
C ASP A 46 -0.63 -6.41 -18.98
N ALA A 47 -0.61 -7.60 -18.40
CA ALA A 47 -0.43 -7.78 -16.96
C ALA A 47 0.96 -7.32 -16.49
N ARG A 48 2.01 -7.48 -17.32
CA ARG A 48 3.37 -7.05 -16.99
C ARG A 48 3.46 -5.53 -16.99
N MET A 49 2.79 -4.88 -17.94
CA MET A 49 2.69 -3.43 -17.96
C MET A 49 1.91 -2.89 -16.77
N ALA A 50 0.78 -3.51 -16.44
CA ALA A 50 -0.01 -3.14 -15.26
C ALA A 50 0.82 -3.25 -13.97
N LEU A 51 1.59 -4.33 -13.81
CA LEU A 51 2.51 -4.50 -12.68
C LEU A 51 3.61 -3.43 -12.66
N ALA A 52 4.24 -3.15 -13.81
CA ALA A 52 5.28 -2.14 -13.92
C ALA A 52 4.77 -0.75 -13.50
N GLU A 53 3.59 -0.36 -13.98
CA GLU A 53 2.94 0.89 -13.60
C GLU A 53 2.60 0.92 -12.10
N ALA A 54 2.08 -0.18 -11.55
CA ALA A 54 1.79 -0.29 -10.12
C ALA A 54 3.07 -0.11 -9.26
N CYS A 55 4.20 -0.68 -9.68
CA CYS A 55 5.50 -0.48 -9.06
C CYS A 55 5.94 0.99 -9.08
N LEU A 56 5.79 1.67 -10.21
CA LEU A 56 6.16 3.08 -10.36
C LEU A 56 5.29 3.98 -9.48
N ILE A 57 3.98 3.72 -9.46
CA ILE A 57 3.01 4.42 -8.62
C ILE A 57 3.37 4.28 -7.15
N ARG A 58 3.61 3.06 -6.68
CA ARG A 58 3.98 2.80 -5.29
C ARG A 58 5.25 3.55 -4.91
N ARG A 59 6.27 3.49 -5.75
CA ARG A 59 7.53 4.22 -5.52
C ARG A 59 7.31 5.73 -5.45
N SER A 60 6.50 6.28 -6.36
CA SER A 60 6.15 7.71 -6.34
C SER A 60 5.47 8.10 -5.02
N LEU A 61 4.58 7.25 -4.51
CA LEU A 61 3.86 7.51 -3.26
C LEU A 61 4.77 7.42 -2.04
N MET A 62 5.64 6.40 -1.96
CA MET A 62 6.63 6.29 -0.89
C MET A 62 7.53 7.54 -0.83
N VAL A 63 7.94 8.05 -2.01
CA VAL A 63 8.71 9.30 -2.06
C VAL A 63 7.87 10.46 -1.53
N ARG A 64 6.62 10.64 -1.98
CA ARG A 64 5.76 11.74 -1.50
C ARG A 64 5.50 11.69 0.00
N GLN A 65 5.19 10.53 0.54
CA GLN A 65 4.94 10.32 1.98
C GLN A 65 6.17 10.62 2.84
N ALA A 66 7.39 10.54 2.29
CA ALA A 66 8.60 10.94 3.02
C ALA A 66 8.71 12.45 3.23
N TRP A 67 7.93 13.26 2.49
CA TRP A 67 7.98 14.72 2.50
C TRP A 67 6.66 15.39 2.93
N ASP A 68 5.57 14.63 3.02
CA ASP A 68 4.22 15.12 3.25
C ASP A 68 3.54 14.28 4.35
N ASP A 69 2.95 14.94 5.35
CA ASP A 69 2.26 14.29 6.47
C ASP A 69 0.81 13.91 6.12
N ASP A 70 0.36 14.19 4.88
CA ASP A 70 -1.01 13.91 4.46
C ASP A 70 -1.25 12.41 4.21
N VAL A 71 -2.36 11.90 4.73
CA VAL A 71 -2.74 10.49 4.60
C VAL A 71 -3.31 10.28 3.20
N ALA A 72 -2.40 10.05 2.24
CA ALA A 72 -2.76 9.77 0.87
C ALA A 72 -3.62 8.49 0.79
N THR A 73 -4.72 8.56 0.04
CA THR A 73 -5.51 7.38 -0.34
C THR A 73 -4.56 6.32 -0.94
N PRO A 74 -4.67 5.03 -0.55
CA PRO A 74 -3.81 4.00 -1.12
C PRO A 74 -4.15 3.80 -2.60
N PRO A 75 -3.15 3.55 -3.46
CA PRO A 75 -3.36 3.23 -4.86
C PRO A 75 -4.06 1.87 -5.00
N GLY A 76 -4.66 1.64 -6.17
CA GLY A 76 -5.33 0.37 -6.48
C GLY A 76 -4.71 -0.34 -7.69
N LEU A 77 -4.78 -1.67 -7.70
CA LEU A 77 -4.66 -2.48 -8.90
C LEU A 77 -5.98 -3.22 -9.11
N LEU A 78 -6.72 -2.85 -10.15
CA LEU A 78 -8.03 -3.37 -10.49
C LEU A 78 -7.94 -4.28 -11.71
N VAL A 79 -8.44 -5.50 -11.60
CA VAL A 79 -8.55 -6.45 -12.72
C VAL A 79 -10.00 -6.49 -13.20
N VAL A 80 -10.19 -6.27 -14.49
CA VAL A 80 -11.48 -6.36 -15.16
C VAL A 80 -11.52 -7.66 -15.93
N ASP A 81 -12.55 -8.46 -15.73
CA ASP A 81 -12.72 -9.75 -16.43
C ASP A 81 -11.53 -10.72 -16.20
N PRO A 82 -11.26 -11.09 -14.92
CA PRO A 82 -10.06 -11.85 -14.54
C PRO A 82 -9.92 -13.19 -15.26
N ASP A 83 -11.05 -13.82 -15.65
CA ASP A 83 -11.07 -15.13 -16.32
C ASP A 83 -10.46 -15.08 -17.74
N ARG A 84 -10.21 -13.89 -18.29
CA ARG A 84 -9.60 -13.69 -19.61
C ARG A 84 -8.08 -13.57 -19.60
N PHE A 85 -7.45 -13.60 -18.42
CA PHE A 85 -6.01 -13.47 -18.28
C PHE A 85 -5.38 -14.81 -17.84
N ASP A 86 -4.72 -15.49 -18.78
CA ASP A 86 -4.02 -16.74 -18.52
C ASP A 86 -2.87 -16.58 -17.50
N ASP A 87 -2.33 -15.36 -17.36
CA ASP A 87 -1.22 -15.02 -16.49
C ASP A 87 -1.63 -14.32 -15.19
N LEU A 88 -2.93 -14.36 -14.83
CA LEU A 88 -3.44 -13.72 -13.62
C LEU A 88 -2.79 -14.26 -12.34
N ASP A 89 -2.54 -15.57 -12.25
CA ASP A 89 -1.88 -16.16 -11.09
C ASP A 89 -0.42 -15.71 -10.97
N ALA A 90 0.28 -15.60 -12.10
CA ALA A 90 1.63 -15.05 -12.13
C ALA A 90 1.64 -13.56 -11.72
N LEU A 91 0.63 -12.79 -12.11
CA LEU A 91 0.44 -11.41 -11.65
C LEU A 91 0.19 -11.36 -10.14
N ARG A 92 -0.67 -12.23 -9.60
CA ARG A 92 -0.94 -12.30 -8.15
C ARG A 92 0.33 -12.57 -7.36
N ASP A 93 1.11 -13.57 -7.77
CA ASP A 93 2.36 -13.92 -7.11
C ASP A 93 3.37 -12.77 -7.18
N ALA A 94 3.50 -12.14 -8.35
CA ALA A 94 4.38 -10.99 -8.53
C ALA A 94 3.96 -9.79 -7.68
N VAL A 95 2.65 -9.52 -7.53
CA VAL A 95 2.17 -8.44 -6.64
C VAL A 95 2.46 -8.78 -5.19
N ARG A 96 2.25 -10.01 -4.74
CA ARG A 96 2.60 -10.43 -3.38
C ARG A 96 4.09 -10.27 -3.10
N GLU A 97 4.95 -10.58 -4.08
CA GLU A 97 6.40 -10.47 -3.95
C GLU A 97 6.89 -9.01 -3.95
N TYR A 98 6.42 -8.20 -4.90
CA TYR A 98 7.01 -6.88 -5.17
C TYR A 98 6.20 -5.70 -4.57
N LEU A 99 4.90 -5.89 -4.36
CA LEU A 99 3.94 -4.87 -3.93
C LEU A 99 3.01 -5.41 -2.82
N PRO A 100 3.54 -5.92 -1.69
CA PRO A 100 2.76 -6.63 -0.66
C PRO A 100 1.70 -5.76 0.04
N ASP A 101 1.83 -4.44 -0.05
CA ASP A 101 0.93 -3.43 0.50
C ASP A 101 -0.13 -2.94 -0.50
N LEU A 102 -0.10 -3.41 -1.75
CA LEU A 102 -1.05 -3.02 -2.79
C LEU A 102 -2.18 -4.06 -2.92
N PRO A 103 -3.42 -3.72 -2.51
CA PRO A 103 -4.54 -4.64 -2.67
C PRO A 103 -4.93 -4.83 -4.14
N LEU A 104 -5.17 -6.08 -4.53
CA LEU A 104 -5.81 -6.41 -5.81
C LEU A 104 -7.33 -6.36 -5.68
N TRP A 105 -7.94 -5.72 -6.67
CA TRP A 105 -9.37 -5.56 -6.79
C TRP A 105 -9.86 -6.20 -8.08
N ARG A 106 -11.15 -6.51 -8.12
CA ARG A 106 -11.87 -6.92 -9.32
C ARG A 106 -13.08 -6.03 -9.54
N TRP A 107 -13.41 -5.79 -10.81
CA TRP A 107 -14.69 -5.18 -11.21
C TRP A 107 -15.65 -6.28 -11.65
N ASP A 108 -16.85 -6.34 -11.05
CA ASP A 108 -17.87 -7.32 -11.40
C ASP A 108 -18.98 -6.78 -12.32
N GLY A 109 -18.91 -5.50 -12.71
CA GLY A 109 -19.93 -4.82 -13.50
C GLY A 109 -20.75 -3.81 -12.71
N GLU A 110 -20.79 -3.91 -11.38
CA GLU A 110 -21.57 -3.05 -10.49
C GLU A 110 -20.71 -2.46 -9.36
N ALA A 111 -19.81 -3.27 -8.82
CA ALA A 111 -18.98 -2.93 -7.67
C ALA A 111 -17.52 -3.33 -7.87
N ILE A 112 -16.65 -2.62 -7.15
CA ILE A 112 -15.24 -3.00 -7.02
C ILE A 112 -15.10 -3.87 -5.76
N LEU A 113 -14.68 -5.12 -5.92
CA LEU A 113 -14.54 -6.08 -4.83
C LEU A 113 -13.07 -6.50 -4.69
N PRO A 114 -12.60 -6.97 -3.52
CA PRO A 114 -11.29 -7.61 -3.43
C PRO A 114 -11.21 -8.79 -4.41
N LEU A 115 -10.10 -8.89 -5.16
CA LEU A 115 -9.90 -10.03 -6.08
C LEU A 115 -9.69 -11.32 -5.28
N ASP A 116 -8.82 -11.24 -4.29
CA ASP A 116 -8.63 -12.27 -3.28
C ASP A 116 -9.28 -11.74 -2.00
N PRO A 117 -10.35 -12.38 -1.48
CA PRO A 117 -10.84 -12.00 -0.17
C PRO A 117 -9.69 -12.17 0.83
N PRO A 118 -9.58 -11.29 1.86
CA PRO A 118 -8.63 -11.53 2.93
C PRO A 118 -8.89 -12.95 3.44
N GLU A 119 -7.86 -13.78 3.39
CA GLU A 119 -7.91 -15.16 3.87
C GLU A 119 -8.62 -15.10 5.22
N ALA A 120 -9.80 -15.71 5.32
CA ALA A 120 -10.57 -15.68 6.55
C ALA A 120 -9.59 -16.11 7.65
N GLU A 121 -9.42 -15.26 8.67
CA GLU A 121 -8.55 -15.60 9.79
C GLU A 121 -8.84 -17.05 10.16
N PRO A 122 -7.81 -17.92 10.25
CA PRO A 122 -8.03 -19.32 10.54
C PRO A 122 -8.95 -19.40 11.76
N PRO A 123 -9.90 -20.37 11.82
CA PRO A 123 -10.81 -20.49 12.94
C PRO A 123 -9.99 -20.40 14.22
N SER A 124 -10.27 -19.34 15.00
CA SER A 124 -9.54 -18.97 16.19
C SER A 124 -9.84 -19.98 17.30
N ASP A 125 -9.31 -21.19 17.13
CA ASP A 125 -9.22 -22.28 18.12
C ASP A 125 -7.75 -22.61 18.42
N SER A 126 -6.85 -21.72 18.07
CA SER A 126 -5.52 -21.68 18.63
C SER A 126 -5.32 -20.29 19.18
N GLU A 127 -5.55 -20.16 20.48
CA GLU A 127 -4.90 -19.10 21.26
C GLU A 127 -3.47 -19.00 20.73
N PRO A 128 -3.01 -17.81 20.32
CA PRO A 128 -1.59 -17.67 20.05
C PRO A 128 -0.92 -18.01 21.37
N ASN A 129 -0.19 -19.12 21.41
CA ASN A 129 0.78 -19.36 22.47
C ASN A 129 1.89 -18.34 22.24
N ILE A 130 1.58 -17.07 22.51
CA ILE A 130 2.54 -16.01 22.74
C ILE A 130 3.30 -16.55 23.96
N PRO A 131 4.57 -16.98 23.83
CA PRO A 131 5.35 -17.25 25.02
C PRO A 131 5.27 -15.96 25.81
N ALA A 132 4.62 -16.00 26.98
CA ALA A 132 4.26 -14.82 27.76
C ALA A 132 5.43 -13.86 27.71
N SER A 133 5.27 -12.75 26.98
CA SER A 133 6.35 -11.79 26.80
C SER A 133 6.78 -11.40 28.19
N LEU A 134 7.96 -11.88 28.60
CA LEU A 134 8.58 -11.44 29.84
C LEU A 134 8.52 -9.92 29.79
N PRO A 135 8.08 -9.23 30.85
CA PRO A 135 8.00 -7.78 30.83
C PRO A 135 9.41 -7.28 30.58
N PHE A 136 9.71 -6.90 29.34
CA PHE A 136 10.97 -6.31 28.96
C PHE A 136 10.98 -4.94 29.64
N ARG A 137 11.53 -4.92 30.84
CA ARG A 137 11.90 -3.70 31.55
C ARG A 137 13.36 -3.51 31.23
N PRO A 138 13.70 -2.73 30.19
CA PRO A 138 15.10 -2.38 29.97
C PRO A 138 15.59 -1.74 31.27
N GLU A 139 16.68 -2.29 31.81
CA GLU A 139 17.33 -1.68 32.96
C GLU A 139 17.78 -0.27 32.56
N PRO A 140 17.58 0.74 33.42
CA PRO A 140 18.04 2.08 33.12
C PRO A 140 19.55 2.03 32.93
N LEU A 141 20.02 2.54 31.80
CA LEU A 141 21.44 2.64 31.47
C LEU A 141 22.19 3.29 32.65
N THR A 142 23.30 2.67 33.02
CA THR A 142 24.17 3.18 34.07
C THR A 142 24.83 4.49 33.62
N HIS A 143 25.25 5.30 34.60
CA HIS A 143 25.90 6.58 34.31
C HIS A 143 27.15 6.45 33.42
N ASP A 144 27.87 5.33 33.54
CA ASP A 144 29.06 5.04 32.74
C ASP A 144 28.70 4.73 31.27
N GLU A 145 27.62 3.99 31.02
CA GLU A 145 27.12 3.70 29.67
C GLU A 145 26.60 4.98 28.99
N VAL A 146 25.90 5.82 29.74
CA VAL A 146 25.47 7.14 29.26
C VAL A 146 26.68 8.02 28.95
N SER A 147 27.72 7.98 29.79
CA SER A 147 28.97 8.72 29.57
C SER A 147 29.72 8.22 28.33
N MET A 148 29.74 6.91 28.06
CA MET A 148 30.35 6.35 26.84
C MET A 148 29.62 6.75 25.56
N LEU A 149 28.28 6.81 25.60
CA LEU A 149 27.46 7.22 24.45
C LEU A 149 27.60 8.72 24.15
N LEU A 150 27.70 9.55 25.19
CA LEU A 150 27.83 11.01 25.05
C LEU A 150 29.26 11.47 24.76
N HIS A 151 30.26 10.72 25.22
CA HIS A 151 31.67 11.10 25.10
C HIS A 151 32.48 10.21 24.16
N GLY A 152 31.78 9.48 23.28
CA GLY A 152 32.29 8.82 22.08
C GLY A 152 33.78 8.47 22.14
N ARG A 153 34.07 7.23 22.56
CA ARG A 153 35.38 6.55 22.52
C ARG A 153 36.48 7.41 21.87
N ARG A 154 37.23 8.16 22.69
CA ARG A 154 38.50 8.72 22.22
C ARG A 154 39.37 7.54 21.78
N ASP A 155 39.71 7.51 20.51
CA ASP A 155 40.66 6.54 19.97
C ASP A 155 41.94 6.57 20.83
N PRO A 156 42.49 5.41 21.23
CA PRO A 156 43.78 5.39 21.89
C PRO A 156 44.84 5.81 20.87
N GLU A 157 45.44 6.98 21.10
CA GLU A 157 46.67 7.39 20.43
C GLU A 157 47.68 6.25 20.55
N THR A 158 48.05 5.72 19.39
CA THR A 158 49.11 4.71 19.23
C THR A 158 50.45 5.47 19.24
N PRO A 159 51.53 4.83 19.71
CA PRO A 159 52.52 5.31 20.69
C PRO A 159 53.40 6.50 20.30
#